data_AF-W1X2L9-F1
#
_entry.id   AF-W1X2L9-F1
#
_cell.length_a   1.000
_cell.length_b   1.000
_cell.length_c   1.000
_cell.angle_alpha   90.00
_cell.angle_beta   90.00
_cell.angle_gamma   90.00
#
_symmetry.space_group_name_H-M   'P 1'
#
loop_
_entity.id
_entity.type
_entity.pdbx_description
1 polymer ?
#
loop_
_entity_poly.entity_id
_entity_poly.type
_entity_poly.pdbx_seq_one_letter_code
_entity_poly.pdbx_strand_id
1 'polypeptide(L)'
;DLYGTTEPIDEEWTAQVNKLSSDIDKLIISVQTYVSTHDMSLFNKVFQYILYRQIDMLADYSLESILSYARDGVEYILMASAIEGSPLKQVARWSQQIEYDEDNVELLLQHYEATKNLLG
;
A
#
# COMPACT_ATOMS: atom_id res chain seq x y z
N ASP A 1 7.89 1.82 7.02
CA ASP A 1 7.75 1.12 8.32
C ASP A 1 6.30 0.78 8.70
N LEU A 2 5.28 1.55 8.30
CA LEU A 2 3.88 1.27 8.68
C LEU A 2 3.39 -0.14 8.31
N TYR A 3 3.62 -0.61 7.08
CA TYR A 3 3.26 -2.00 6.69
C TYR A 3 4.01 -3.10 7.47
N GLY A 4 5.08 -2.74 8.20
CA GLY A 4 5.76 -3.66 9.10
C GLY A 4 5.06 -3.82 10.46
N THR A 5 4.03 -3.01 10.74
CA THR A 5 3.27 -3.08 12.00
C THR A 5 1.97 -3.86 11.88
N THR A 6 1.59 -4.30 10.67
CA THR A 6 0.45 -5.19 10.45
C THR A 6 0.80 -6.62 10.84
N GLU A 7 -0.19 -7.42 11.24
CA GLU A 7 -0.01 -8.87 11.41
C GLU A 7 0.25 -9.50 10.04
N PRO A 8 1.42 -10.12 9.80
CA PRO A 8 1.81 -10.57 8.47
C PRO A 8 1.08 -11.84 8.04
N ILE A 9 0.70 -11.94 6.75
CA ILE A 9 0.16 -13.18 6.17
C ILE A 9 1.11 -14.37 6.26
N ASP A 10 2.40 -14.09 6.06
CA ASP A 10 3.48 -15.07 5.99
C ASP A 10 4.84 -14.38 6.16
N GLU A 11 5.91 -15.16 6.26
CA GLU A 11 7.28 -14.66 6.37
C GLU A 11 7.75 -13.91 5.11
N GLU A 12 7.19 -14.24 3.93
CA GLU A 12 7.52 -13.57 2.68
C GLU A 12 7.04 -12.11 2.67
N TRP A 13 5.94 -11.79 3.36
CA TRP A 13 5.44 -10.41 3.49
C TRP A 13 6.45 -9.57 4.25
N THR A 14 6.86 -10.06 5.41
CA THR A 14 7.89 -9.43 6.23
C THR A 14 9.19 -9.25 5.47
N ALA A 15 9.62 -10.26 4.71
CA ALA A 15 10.81 -10.16 3.86
C ALA A 15 10.66 -9.09 2.75
N GLN A 16 9.50 -9.00 2.11
CA GLN A 16 9.22 -8.01 1.07
C GLN A 16 9.22 -6.59 1.64
N VAL A 17 8.53 -6.34 2.76
CA VAL A 17 8.53 -5.04 3.47
C VAL A 17 9.96 -4.63 3.85
N ASN A 18 10.74 -5.54 4.44
CA ASN A 18 12.12 -5.27 4.83
C ASN A 18 13.00 -4.95 3.62
N LYS A 19 12.81 -5.64 2.50
CA LYS A 19 13.55 -5.41 1.26
C LYS A 19 13.29 -4.01 0.71
N LEU A 20 12.04 -3.55 0.74
CA LEU A 20 11.68 -2.18 0.33
C LEU A 20 12.35 -1.11 1.21
N SER A 21 12.53 -1.37 2.50
CA SER A 21 13.21 -0.44 3.42
C SER A 21 14.74 -0.55 3.43
N SER A 22 15.32 -1.60 2.82
CA SER A 22 16.76 -1.91 2.98
C SER A 22 17.73 -1.08 2.14
N ASP A 23 17.30 -0.60 0.97
CA ASP A 23 18.13 0.15 0.02
C ASP A 23 17.26 1.16 -0.77
N ILE A 24 17.08 2.33 -0.15
CA ILE A 24 16.18 3.38 -0.66
C ILE A 24 16.65 3.95 -2.01
N ASP A 25 17.96 4.12 -2.20
CA ASP A 25 18.51 4.66 -3.45
C ASP A 25 18.22 3.70 -4.62
N LYS A 26 18.44 2.40 -4.41
CA LYS A 26 18.11 1.39 -5.40
C LYS A 26 16.62 1.29 -5.68
N LEU A 27 15.78 1.42 -4.64
CA LEU A 27 14.33 1.43 -4.79
C LEU A 27 13.87 2.62 -5.66
N ILE A 28 14.39 3.82 -5.39
CA ILE A 28 14.08 5.02 -6.17
C ILE A 28 14.42 4.80 -7.65
N ILE A 29 15.62 4.29 -7.96
CA ILE A 29 16.04 4.01 -9.34
C ILE A 29 15.12 2.97 -10.00
N SER A 30 14.75 1.93 -9.26
CA SER A 30 13.88 0.86 -9.77
C SER A 30 12.49 1.39 -10.10
N VAL A 31 11.89 2.20 -9.21
CA VAL A 31 10.58 2.81 -9.42
C VAL A 31 10.60 3.80 -10.58
N GLN A 32 11.61 4.67 -10.67
CA GLN A 32 11.77 5.61 -11.79
C GLN A 32 11.89 4.88 -13.14
N THR A 33 12.69 3.81 -13.17
CA THR A 33 12.83 2.97 -14.36
C THR A 33 11.49 2.32 -14.70
N TYR A 34 10.79 1.77 -13.72
CA TYR A 34 9.50 1.12 -13.92
C TYR A 34 8.46 2.08 -14.51
N VAL A 35 8.30 3.26 -13.90
CA VAL A 35 7.35 4.31 -14.33
C VAL A 35 7.65 4.81 -15.74
N SER A 36 8.92 4.93 -16.12
CA SER A 36 9.31 5.40 -17.46
C SER A 36 9.17 4.36 -18.56
N THR A 37 9.03 3.08 -18.20
CA THR A 37 9.04 1.95 -19.17
C THR A 37 7.74 1.15 -19.22
N HIS A 38 6.80 1.37 -18.30
CA HIS A 38 5.55 0.62 -18.21
C HIS A 38 4.32 1.53 -18.25
N ASP A 39 3.18 0.96 -18.65
CA ASP A 39 1.88 1.63 -18.53
C ASP A 39 1.43 1.69 -17.07
N MET A 40 1.18 2.91 -16.61
CA MET A 40 0.74 3.21 -15.24
C MET A 40 -0.78 3.13 -15.05
N SER A 41 -1.56 2.88 -16.11
CA SER A 41 -3.03 2.83 -16.06
C SER A 41 -3.57 1.80 -15.07
N LEU A 42 -2.84 0.71 -14.84
CA LEU A 42 -3.20 -0.30 -13.84
C LEU A 42 -3.27 0.29 -12.43
N PHE A 43 -2.27 1.09 -12.02
CA PHE A 43 -2.20 1.64 -10.67
C PHE A 43 -3.32 2.63 -10.39
N ASN A 44 -3.78 3.37 -11.41
CA ASN A 44 -4.98 4.21 -11.30
C ASN A 44 -6.24 3.38 -11.05
N LYS A 45 -6.37 2.21 -11.70
CA LYS A 45 -7.49 1.29 -11.46
C LYS A 45 -7.43 0.66 -10.07
N VAL A 46 -6.22 0.31 -9.61
CA VAL A 46 -5.99 -0.21 -8.26
C VAL A 46 -6.37 0.84 -7.22
N PHE A 47 -6.00 2.11 -7.41
CA PHE A 47 -6.42 3.21 -6.55
C PHE A 47 -7.95 3.29 -6.43
N GLN A 48 -8.66 3.29 -7.56
CA GLN A 48 -10.12 3.32 -7.60
C GLN A 48 -10.74 2.09 -6.93
N TYR A 49 -10.15 0.91 -7.13
CA TYR A 49 -10.59 -0.33 -6.50
C TYR A 49 -10.44 -0.29 -4.98
N ILE A 50 -9.31 0.19 -4.46
CA ILE A 50 -9.09 0.32 -3.02
C ILE A 50 -10.07 1.34 -2.43
N LEU A 51 -10.25 2.49 -3.06
CA LEU A 51 -11.23 3.48 -2.61
C LEU A 51 -12.64 2.89 -2.54
N TYR A 52 -13.08 2.18 -3.58
CA TYR A 52 -14.40 1.55 -3.60
C TYR A 52 -14.60 0.62 -2.42
N ARG A 53 -13.58 -0.18 -2.07
CA ARG A 53 -13.64 -1.12 -0.94
C ARG A 53 -13.71 -0.46 0.43
N GLN A 54 -13.19 0.76 0.55
CA GLN A 54 -13.16 1.48 1.83
C GLN A 54 -14.27 2.53 1.94
N ILE A 55 -15.26 2.55 1.02
CA ILE A 55 -16.37 3.50 1.08
C ILE A 55 -17.11 3.41 2.41
N ASP A 56 -17.37 2.21 2.92
CA ASP A 56 -18.13 2.03 4.17
C ASP A 56 -17.37 2.56 5.39
N MET A 57 -16.03 2.60 5.32
CA MET A 57 -15.19 3.15 6.39
C MET A 57 -15.33 4.66 6.56
N LEU A 58 -16.01 5.37 5.64
CA LEU A 58 -16.36 6.78 5.80
C LEU A 58 -17.28 7.06 7.00
N ALA A 59 -17.90 6.01 7.58
CA ALA A 59 -18.68 6.15 8.80
C ALA A 59 -17.80 6.51 10.01
N ASP A 60 -16.56 6.02 10.03
CA ASP A 60 -15.67 6.09 11.19
C ASP A 60 -14.38 6.88 10.91
N TYR A 61 -13.98 6.96 9.64
CA TYR A 61 -12.75 7.61 9.19
C TYR A 61 -13.02 8.73 8.19
N SER A 62 -12.14 9.73 8.17
CA SER A 62 -12.29 10.83 7.24
C SER A 62 -11.88 10.45 5.81
N LEU A 63 -12.44 11.17 4.83
CA LEU A 63 -12.12 10.98 3.42
C LEU A 63 -10.61 11.10 3.14
N GLU A 64 -9.92 11.99 3.84
CA GLU A 64 -8.48 12.20 3.70
C GLU A 64 -7.67 10.98 4.15
N SER A 65 -8.07 10.34 5.24
CA SER A 65 -7.44 9.10 5.74
C SER A 65 -7.65 7.94 4.77
N ILE A 66 -8.85 7.84 4.18
CA ILE A 66 -9.16 6.82 3.17
C ILE A 66 -8.38 7.06 1.87
N LEU A 67 -8.24 8.31 1.44
CA LEU A 67 -7.40 8.67 0.30
C LEU A 67 -5.92 8.35 0.56
N SER A 68 -5.44 8.63 1.77
CA SER A 68 -4.06 8.32 2.19
C SER A 68 -3.81 6.81 2.23
N TYR A 69 -4.74 6.05 2.80
CA TYR A 69 -4.72 4.58 2.79
C TYR A 69 -4.67 4.02 1.36
N ALA A 70 -5.55 4.48 0.49
CA ALA A 70 -5.60 3.99 -0.89
C ALA A 70 -4.33 4.36 -1.67
N ARG A 71 -3.79 5.56 -1.43
CA ARG A 71 -2.55 6.02 -2.04
C ARG A 71 -1.36 5.17 -1.58
N ASP A 72 -1.20 4.97 -0.28
CA ASP A 72 -0.07 4.21 0.26
C ASP A 72 -0.13 2.73 -0.17
N GLY A 73 -1.33 2.15 -0.28
CA GLY A 73 -1.53 0.83 -0.89
C GLY A 73 -1.04 0.76 -2.33
N VAL A 74 -1.36 1.75 -3.16
CA VAL A 74 -0.89 1.83 -4.54
C VAL A 74 0.62 2.04 -4.62
N GLU A 75 1.18 2.89 -3.76
CA GLU A 75 2.61 3.16 -3.69
C GLU A 75 3.37 1.89 -3.28
N TYR A 76 2.89 1.14 -2.28
CA TYR A 76 3.44 -0.16 -1.92
C TYR A 76 3.43 -1.14 -3.11
N ILE A 77 2.28 -1.32 -3.76
CA ILE A 77 2.14 -2.24 -4.90
C ILE A 77 3.08 -1.84 -6.04
N LEU A 78 3.24 -0.54 -6.31
CA LEU A 78 4.17 -0.03 -7.31
C LEU A 78 5.63 -0.34 -6.95
N MET A 79 6.03 -0.06 -5.72
CA MET A 79 7.38 -0.35 -5.23
C MET A 79 7.70 -1.84 -5.29
N ALA A 80 6.79 -2.70 -4.83
CA ALA A 80 6.94 -4.15 -4.93
C ALA A 80 7.02 -4.61 -6.40
N SER A 81 6.20 -4.03 -7.28
CA SER A 81 6.22 -4.33 -8.72
C SER A 81 7.53 -3.92 -9.39
N ALA A 82 8.13 -2.80 -8.98
CA ALA A 82 9.39 -2.33 -9.53
C ALA A 82 10.56 -3.24 -9.14
N ILE A 83 10.49 -3.87 -7.97
CA ILE A 83 11.56 -4.74 -7.45
C ILE A 83 11.38 -6.20 -7.87
N GLU A 84 10.15 -6.70 -7.93
CA GLU A 84 9.85 -8.14 -8.09
C GLU A 84 9.06 -8.46 -9.37
N GLY A 85 8.59 -7.42 -10.06
CA GLY A 85 7.74 -7.55 -11.23
C GLY A 85 6.32 -8.02 -10.91
N SER A 86 5.59 -8.38 -11.96
CA SER A 86 4.24 -8.95 -11.90
C SER A 86 3.22 -8.13 -11.09
N PRO A 87 2.81 -6.93 -11.54
CA PRO A 87 1.92 -6.04 -10.78
C PRO A 87 0.62 -6.68 -10.30
N LEU A 88 -0.01 -7.52 -11.11
CA LEU A 88 -1.24 -8.22 -10.71
C LEU A 88 -1.02 -9.18 -9.54
N LYS A 89 0.17 -9.79 -9.44
CA LYS A 89 0.53 -10.60 -8.27
C LYS A 89 0.73 -9.72 -7.04
N GLN A 90 1.33 -8.55 -7.19
CA GLN A 90 1.52 -7.61 -6.08
C GLN A 90 0.19 -7.05 -5.58
N VAL A 91 -0.77 -6.78 -6.48
CA VAL A 91 -2.16 -6.43 -6.11
C VAL A 91 -2.81 -7.55 -5.31
N ALA A 92 -2.75 -8.79 -5.81
CA ALA A 92 -3.35 -9.94 -5.12
C ALA A 92 -2.73 -10.16 -3.74
N ARG A 93 -1.39 -10.05 -3.63
CA ARG A 93 -0.66 -10.24 -2.38
C ARG A 93 -0.94 -9.13 -1.37
N TRP A 94 -0.97 -7.87 -1.79
CA TRP A 94 -1.37 -6.76 -0.93
C TRP A 94 -2.82 -6.93 -0.44
N SER A 95 -3.74 -7.34 -1.33
CA SER A 95 -5.13 -7.61 -0.95
C SER A 95 -5.24 -8.72 0.10
N GLN A 96 -4.47 -9.79 -0.05
CA GLN A 96 -4.40 -10.86 0.94
C GLN A 96 -3.86 -10.36 2.28
N GLN A 97 -2.80 -9.55 2.27
CA GLN A 97 -2.23 -9.00 3.49
C GLN A 97 -3.25 -8.19 4.30
N ILE A 98 -3.97 -7.28 3.65
CA ILE A 98 -4.92 -6.42 4.36
C ILE A 98 -6.17 -7.18 4.84
N GLU A 99 -6.51 -8.31 4.23
CA GLU A 99 -7.69 -9.14 4.58
C GLU A 99 -7.38 -10.27 5.56
N TYR A 100 -6.11 -10.58 5.76
CA TYR A 100 -5.69 -11.72 6.57
C TYR A 100 -6.07 -11.58 8.04
N ASP A 101 -5.92 -10.36 8.55
CA ASP A 101 -6.33 -9.98 9.88
C ASP A 101 -7.29 -8.79 9.74
N GLU A 102 -8.48 -8.92 10.33
CA GLU A 102 -9.51 -7.87 10.27
C GLU A 102 -9.02 -6.56 10.89
N ASP A 103 -8.08 -6.63 11.85
CA ASP A 103 -7.50 -5.46 12.52
C ASP A 103 -6.47 -4.73 11.65
N ASN A 104 -5.93 -5.35 10.59
CA ASN A 104 -4.90 -4.72 9.76
C ASN A 104 -5.42 -3.47 9.03
N VAL A 105 -6.62 -3.53 8.47
CA VAL A 105 -7.23 -2.37 7.80
C VAL A 105 -7.49 -1.25 8.80
N GLU A 106 -8.03 -1.61 9.97
CA GLU A 106 -8.33 -0.65 11.03
C GLU A 106 -7.06 0.04 11.54
N LEU A 107 -6.01 -0.74 11.83
CA LEU A 107 -4.71 -0.24 12.27
C LEU A 107 -4.15 0.81 11.29
N LEU A 108 -4.19 0.52 9.99
CA LEU A 108 -3.68 1.43 8.96
C LEU A 108 -4.54 2.70 8.90
N LEU A 109 -5.87 2.59 8.91
CA LEU A 109 -6.78 3.73 8.86
C LEU A 109 -6.67 4.62 10.11
N GLN A 110 -6.54 4.04 11.30
CA GLN A 110 -6.29 4.78 12.54
C GLN A 110 -4.98 5.58 12.47
N HIS A 111 -3.94 5.00 11.88
CA HIS A 111 -2.68 5.71 11.66
C HIS A 111 -2.87 6.96 10.81
N TYR A 112 -3.56 6.86 9.66
CA TYR A 112 -3.78 8.01 8.78
C TYR A 112 -4.70 9.05 9.40
N GLU A 113 -5.73 8.64 10.17
CA GLU A 113 -6.62 9.57 10.86
C GLU A 113 -5.89 10.33 11.97
N ALA A 114 -5.01 9.65 12.71
CA ALA A 114 -4.20 10.30 13.73
C ALA A 114 -3.18 11.29 13.12
N THR A 115 -2.57 10.95 11.99
CA THR A 115 -1.54 11.78 11.34
C THR A 115 -2.12 12.97 10.56
N LYS A 116 -3.37 12.89 10.09
CA LYS A 116 -4.10 14.04 9.53
C LYS A 116 -4.07 15.26 10.45
N ASN A 117 -4.27 15.04 11.75
CA ASN A 117 -4.35 16.11 12.74
C ASN A 117 -3.00 16.78 13.05
N LEU A 118 -1.88 16.27 12.52
CA LEU A 118 -0.54 16.83 12.73
C LEU A 118 -0.11 17.80 11.61
N LEU A 119 -0.87 17.87 10.51
CA LEU A 119 -0.58 18.74 9.36
C LEU A 119 -1.66 19.80 9.12
N GLY A 120 -2.71 19.83 9.96
CA GLY A 120 -3.81 20.79 9.92
C GLY A 120 -3.63 22.00 10.83
#